data_AF-A0A0Q3G8N8-F1
#
_entry.id   AF-A0A0Q3G8N8-F1
#
_cell.length_a   1.000
_cell.length_b   1.000
_cell.length_c   1.000
_cell.angle_alpha   90.00
_cell.angle_beta   90.00
_cell.angle_gamma   90.00
#
_symmetry.space_group_name_H-M   'P 1'
#
loop_
_entity.id
_entity.type
_entity.pdbx_description
1 polymer ?
#
loop_
_entity_poly.entity_id
_entity_poly.type
_entity_poly.pdbx_seq_one_letter_code
_entity_poly.pdbx_strand_id
1 'polypeptide(L)'
;MAVQSDGNPVETTTKGLDEEIKKKKKTILREVPPSDVKYVMSYKPESAESFKVEMPEKVVCKMPGFVESFCADMAVLAEMAERCDPIMLEKQKNYRQQLKTYGKVFYEVEVDDDYKEEGAPLQDQPGGRRRHRPGVIKTQAGQTKKLN
;
A
#
# COMPACT_ATOMS: atom_id res chain seq x y z
N MET A 1 -47.20 -14.21 58.69
CA MET A 1 -45.80 -14.35 59.17
C MET A 1 -44.89 -14.43 57.96
N ALA A 2 -43.74 -13.72 57.99
CA ALA A 2 -42.70 -13.51 56.95
C ALA A 2 -43.16 -12.66 55.73
N VAL A 3 -42.81 -11.38 55.48
CA VAL A 3 -41.56 -10.56 55.48
C VAL A 3 -40.78 -10.61 54.14
N GLN A 4 -40.93 -9.51 53.38
CA GLN A 4 -40.01 -8.79 52.46
C GLN A 4 -39.39 -9.47 51.22
N SER A 5 -39.51 -8.81 50.06
CA SER A 5 -38.36 -8.13 49.41
C SER A 5 -38.81 -7.24 48.25
N ASP A 6 -38.41 -5.98 48.33
CA ASP A 6 -38.45 -4.97 47.28
C ASP A 6 -37.62 -5.36 46.05
N GLY A 7 -38.08 -4.95 44.87
CA GLY A 7 -37.32 -5.06 43.64
C GLY A 7 -38.03 -4.39 42.47
N ASN A 8 -37.95 -3.06 42.39
CA ASN A 8 -38.28 -2.31 41.19
C ASN A 8 -37.51 -2.87 39.97
N PRO A 9 -38.15 -3.10 38.81
CA PRO A 9 -37.40 -3.34 37.59
C PRO A 9 -36.77 -2.02 37.13
N VAL A 10 -35.45 -1.90 37.32
CA VAL A 10 -34.65 -0.87 36.68
C VAL A 10 -34.52 -1.24 35.21
N GLU A 11 -35.35 -0.60 34.38
CA GLU A 11 -35.11 -0.49 32.95
C GLU A 11 -33.75 0.19 32.74
N THR A 12 -32.72 -0.60 32.41
CA THR A 12 -31.50 -0.09 31.79
C THR A 12 -31.53 -0.42 30.32
N THR A 13 -32.34 0.36 29.60
CA THR A 13 -32.03 0.69 28.22
C THR A 13 -30.77 1.55 28.24
N THR A 14 -29.65 1.02 27.76
CA THR A 14 -28.68 1.82 27.01
C THR A 14 -27.96 0.87 26.07
N LYS A 15 -28.51 0.83 24.86
CA LYS A 15 -27.85 0.54 23.60
C LYS A 15 -26.34 0.75 23.72
N GLY A 16 -25.58 -0.34 23.83
CA GLY A 16 -24.18 -0.36 23.48
C GLY A 16 -24.11 -0.11 21.99
N LEU A 17 -23.97 1.17 21.64
CA LEU A 17 -23.66 1.64 20.31
C LEU A 17 -22.31 1.02 19.93
N ASP A 18 -22.35 -0.07 19.17
CA ASP A 18 -21.33 -0.33 18.16
C ASP A 18 -21.48 0.75 17.08
N GLU A 19 -21.20 2.00 17.46
CA GLU A 19 -20.88 3.03 16.50
C GLU A 19 -19.51 2.64 15.96
N GLU A 20 -19.54 1.95 14.82
CA GLU A 20 -18.42 1.75 13.93
C GLU A 20 -17.93 3.15 13.52
N ILE A 21 -17.13 3.79 14.37
CA ILE A 21 -16.50 5.07 14.09
C ILE A 21 -15.67 4.82 12.84
N LYS A 22 -16.15 5.31 11.69
CA LYS A 22 -15.39 5.29 10.43
C LYS A 22 -14.06 5.99 10.69
N LYS A 23 -13.03 5.18 10.95
CA LYS A 23 -11.68 5.67 11.15
C LYS A 23 -11.28 6.41 9.88
N LYS A 24 -10.86 7.65 10.06
CA LYS A 24 -10.28 8.44 8.97
C LYS A 24 -9.02 7.72 8.51
N LYS A 25 -8.85 7.60 7.20
CA LYS A 25 -7.69 7.01 6.55
C LYS A 25 -6.80 8.11 6.01
N LYS A 26 -5.48 7.89 6.09
CA LYS A 26 -4.43 8.71 5.48
C LYS A 26 -3.61 7.85 4.51
N THR A 27 -3.12 8.46 3.44
CA THR A 27 -2.22 7.77 2.50
C THR A 27 -0.77 8.03 2.90
N ILE A 28 0.02 6.96 3.02
CA ILE A 28 1.46 7.02 3.28
C ILE A 28 2.24 6.43 2.09
N LEU A 29 3.47 6.92 1.87
CA LEU A 29 4.40 6.37 0.89
C LEU A 29 5.33 5.38 1.57
N ARG A 30 5.43 4.17 1.03
CA ARG A 30 6.35 3.13 1.50
C ARG A 30 7.36 2.78 0.43
N GLU A 31 8.60 2.54 0.85
CA GLU A 31 9.66 2.07 -0.04
C GLU A 31 9.39 0.63 -0.47
N VAL A 32 9.51 0.36 -1.78
CA VAL A 32 9.42 -0.98 -2.34
C VAL A 32 10.74 -1.73 -2.05
N PRO A 33 10.69 -2.98 -1.55
CA PRO A 33 11.88 -3.77 -1.32
C PRO A 33 12.76 -3.91 -2.57
N PRO A 34 14.10 -3.87 -2.46
CA PRO A 34 14.99 -4.00 -3.61
C PRO A 34 14.81 -5.30 -4.41
N SER A 35 14.40 -6.39 -3.75
CA SER A 35 14.06 -7.67 -4.41
C SER A 35 12.95 -7.50 -5.44
N ASP A 36 11.91 -6.76 -5.07
CA ASP A 36 10.69 -6.61 -5.84
C ASP A 36 10.95 -5.62 -6.99
N VAL A 37 11.72 -4.56 -6.71
CA VAL A 37 12.23 -3.66 -7.75
C VAL A 37 13.01 -4.45 -8.80
N LYS A 38 13.92 -5.34 -8.37
CA LYS A 38 14.69 -6.19 -9.29
C LYS A 38 13.78 -7.11 -10.11
N TYR A 39 12.80 -7.75 -9.47
CA TYR A 39 11.83 -8.61 -10.14
C TYR A 39 11.08 -7.84 -11.25
N VAL A 40 10.45 -6.72 -10.90
CA VAL A 40 9.73 -5.87 -11.85
C VAL A 40 10.65 -5.40 -12.97
N MET A 41 11.87 -4.95 -12.67
CA MET A 41 12.85 -4.50 -13.68
C MET A 41 13.34 -5.61 -14.60
N SER A 42 13.39 -6.85 -14.12
CA SER A 42 13.85 -8.00 -14.90
C SER A 42 12.77 -8.61 -15.80
N TYR A 43 11.51 -8.23 -15.58
CA TYR A 43 10.37 -8.74 -16.34
C TYR A 43 10.51 -8.50 -17.84
N LYS A 44 10.22 -9.54 -18.61
CA LYS A 44 10.18 -9.53 -20.08
C LYS A 44 8.85 -10.14 -20.49
N PRO A 45 8.07 -9.47 -21.36
CA PRO A 45 6.83 -10.05 -21.86
C PRO A 45 7.16 -11.36 -22.59
N GLU A 46 6.39 -12.40 -22.29
CA GLU A 46 6.50 -13.64 -23.01
C GLU A 46 5.82 -13.46 -24.37
N SER A 47 6.49 -13.87 -25.46
CA SER A 47 5.87 -13.75 -26.78
C SER A 47 4.70 -14.72 -26.88
N ALA A 48 3.66 -14.39 -27.66
CA ALA A 48 2.55 -15.31 -27.94
C ALA A 48 3.00 -16.67 -28.50
N GLU A 49 4.25 -16.80 -28.95
CA GLU A 49 4.86 -18.05 -29.39
C GLU A 49 5.29 -18.96 -28.23
N SER A 50 5.59 -18.44 -27.04
CA SER A 50 5.92 -19.27 -25.86
C SER A 50 4.74 -20.14 -25.43
N PHE A 51 3.51 -19.69 -25.71
CA PHE A 51 2.29 -20.42 -25.39
C PHE A 51 1.90 -21.47 -26.44
N LYS A 52 2.55 -21.46 -27.61
CA LYS A 52 2.32 -22.46 -28.66
C LYS A 52 3.20 -23.68 -28.40
N VAL A 53 2.66 -24.63 -27.65
CA VAL A 53 3.32 -25.92 -27.41
C VAL A 53 2.79 -26.94 -28.40
N GLU A 54 3.64 -27.38 -29.33
CA GLU A 54 3.31 -28.49 -30.21
C GLU A 54 3.40 -29.81 -29.44
N MET A 55 2.27 -30.51 -29.31
CA MET A 55 2.21 -31.79 -28.63
C MET A 55 2.60 -32.94 -29.56
N PRO A 56 3.45 -33.90 -29.12
CA PRO A 56 3.80 -35.05 -29.93
C PRO A 56 2.55 -35.85 -30.33
N GLU A 57 2.47 -36.26 -31.59
CA GLU A 57 1.30 -36.97 -32.15
C GLU A 57 0.91 -38.22 -31.36
N LYS A 58 1.91 -38.95 -30.83
CA LYS A 58 1.68 -40.13 -29.96
C LYS A 58 0.92 -39.78 -28.67
N VAL A 59 1.07 -38.57 -28.14
CA VAL A 59 0.36 -38.07 -26.95
C VAL A 59 -1.06 -37.69 -27.34
N VAL A 60 -1.23 -37.00 -28.48
CA VAL A 60 -2.54 -36.63 -29.03
C VAL A 60 -3.42 -37.86 -29.26
N CYS A 61 -2.87 -38.93 -29.84
CA CYS A 61 -3.63 -40.16 -30.09
C CYS A 61 -3.95 -40.96 -28.82
N LYS A 62 -3.03 -41.00 -27.85
CA LYS A 62 -3.20 -41.83 -26.64
C LYS A 62 -4.01 -41.15 -25.54
N MET A 63 -3.95 -39.83 -25.45
CA MET A 63 -4.54 -39.04 -24.37
C MET A 63 -5.19 -37.77 -24.92
N PRO A 64 -6.20 -37.88 -25.79
CA PRO A 64 -6.82 -36.71 -26.42
C PRO A 64 -7.43 -35.74 -25.40
N GLY A 65 -8.07 -36.24 -24.34
CA GLY A 65 -8.65 -35.39 -23.29
C GLY A 65 -7.61 -34.59 -22.49
N PHE A 66 -6.41 -35.13 -22.29
CA PHE A 66 -5.32 -34.40 -21.65
C PHE A 66 -4.81 -33.26 -22.54
N VAL A 67 -4.69 -33.52 -23.85
CA VAL A 67 -4.26 -32.49 -24.80
C VAL A 67 -5.27 -31.36 -24.87
N GLU A 68 -6.57 -31.68 -24.88
CA GLU A 68 -7.63 -30.67 -24.86
C GLU A 68 -7.58 -29.80 -23.59
N SER A 69 -7.45 -30.41 -22.42
CA SER A 69 -7.31 -29.65 -21.16
C SER A 69 -6.04 -28.80 -21.13
N PHE A 70 -4.92 -29.36 -21.60
CA PHE A 70 -3.65 -28.63 -21.64
C PHE A 70 -3.72 -27.43 -22.58
N CYS A 71 -4.30 -27.59 -23.77
CA CYS A 71 -4.51 -26.48 -24.70
C CYS A 71 -5.42 -25.39 -24.12
N ALA A 72 -6.45 -25.77 -23.37
CA ALA A 72 -7.32 -24.81 -22.67
C ALA A 72 -6.55 -24.03 -21.59
N ASP A 73 -5.74 -24.71 -20.77
CA ASP A 73 -4.91 -24.06 -19.75
C ASP A 73 -3.89 -23.09 -20.38
N MET A 74 -3.26 -23.49 -21.49
CA MET A 74 -2.33 -22.63 -22.23
C MET A 74 -3.03 -21.40 -22.83
N ALA A 75 -4.27 -21.53 -23.30
CA ALA A 75 -5.06 -20.40 -23.79
C ALA A 75 -5.38 -19.41 -22.66
N VAL A 76 -5.74 -19.89 -21.47
CA VAL A 76 -5.99 -19.04 -20.29
C VAL A 76 -4.71 -18.31 -19.86
N LEU A 77 -3.56 -19.00 -19.88
CA LEU A 77 -2.27 -18.38 -19.57
C LEU A 77 -1.90 -17.28 -20.57
N ALA A 78 -2.11 -17.53 -21.86
CA ALA A 78 -1.88 -16.53 -22.90
C ALA A 78 -2.77 -15.29 -22.71
N GLU A 79 -4.05 -15.47 -22.40
CA GLU A 79 -4.97 -14.36 -22.13
C GLU A 79 -4.57 -13.56 -20.87
N MET A 80 -4.11 -14.26 -19.82
CA MET A 80 -3.60 -13.60 -18.61
C MET A 80 -2.34 -12.79 -18.91
N ALA A 81 -1.41 -13.33 -19.71
CA ALA A 81 -0.21 -12.62 -20.14
C ALA A 81 -0.58 -11.34 -20.91
N GLU A 82 -1.47 -11.42 -21.91
CA GLU A 82 -1.91 -10.24 -22.68
C GLU A 82 -2.51 -9.13 -21.79
N ARG A 83 -3.21 -9.50 -20.71
CA ARG A 83 -3.77 -8.53 -19.75
C ARG A 83 -2.73 -7.98 -18.77
N CYS A 84 -1.79 -8.80 -18.32
CA CYS A 84 -0.83 -8.43 -17.28
C CYS A 84 0.42 -7.73 -17.83
N ASP A 85 0.87 -8.08 -19.03
CA ASP A 85 2.00 -7.49 -19.74
C ASP A 85 1.96 -5.95 -19.75
N PRO A 86 0.88 -5.28 -20.20
CA PRO A 86 0.85 -3.81 -20.22
C PRO A 86 0.98 -3.20 -18.83
N ILE A 87 0.38 -3.82 -17.81
CA ILE A 87 0.42 -3.34 -16.42
C ILE A 87 1.86 -3.46 -15.88
N MET A 88 2.53 -4.58 -16.14
CA MET A 88 3.91 -4.78 -15.71
C MET A 88 4.88 -3.86 -16.43
N LEU A 89 4.69 -3.63 -17.73
CA LEU A 89 5.50 -2.70 -18.51
C LEU A 89 5.28 -1.23 -18.07
N GLU A 90 4.07 -0.86 -17.70
CA GLU A 90 3.80 0.46 -17.13
C GLU A 90 4.46 0.64 -15.76
N LYS A 91 4.34 -0.37 -14.87
CA LYS A 91 5.09 -0.39 -13.60
C LYS A 91 6.59 -0.28 -13.82
N GLN A 92 7.12 -0.95 -14.84
CA GLN A 92 8.54 -0.82 -15.18
C GLN A 92 8.93 0.62 -15.54
N LYS A 93 8.12 1.29 -16.37
CA LYS A 93 8.37 2.70 -16.74
C LYS A 93 8.34 3.60 -15.51
N ASN A 94 7.34 3.44 -14.65
CA ASN A 94 7.20 4.21 -13.42
C ASN A 94 8.42 4.01 -12.50
N TYR A 95 8.81 2.77 -12.24
CA TYR A 95 9.97 2.45 -11.40
C TYR A 95 11.26 3.06 -11.94
N ARG A 96 11.48 3.02 -13.26
CA ARG A 96 12.65 3.69 -13.89
C ARG A 96 12.66 5.20 -13.63
N GLN A 97 11.49 5.85 -13.70
CA GLN A 97 11.38 7.28 -13.43
C GLN A 97 11.62 7.62 -11.96
N GLN A 98 11.08 6.82 -11.04
CA GLN A 98 11.30 7.01 -9.60
C GLN A 98 12.75 6.77 -9.22
N LEU A 99 13.38 5.69 -9.72
CA LEU A 99 14.80 5.41 -9.51
C LEU A 99 15.69 6.55 -10.03
N LYS A 100 15.35 7.14 -11.18
CA LYS A 100 16.10 8.29 -11.72
C LYS A 100 15.95 9.56 -10.87
N THR A 101 14.76 9.78 -10.31
CA THR A 101 14.44 11.02 -9.58
C THR A 101 14.87 10.97 -8.12
N TYR A 102 14.60 9.85 -7.45
CA TYR A 102 14.74 9.69 -6.00
C TYR A 102 15.76 8.63 -5.60
N GLY A 103 16.27 7.83 -6.54
CA GLY A 103 17.15 6.68 -6.26
C GLY A 103 16.44 5.48 -5.63
N LYS A 104 15.12 5.59 -5.38
CA LYS A 104 14.28 4.60 -4.69
C LYS A 104 12.90 4.54 -5.35
N VAL A 105 12.17 3.46 -5.08
CA VAL A 105 10.80 3.25 -5.58
C VAL A 105 9.86 3.23 -4.40
N PHE A 106 8.72 3.89 -4.54
CA PHE A 106 7.69 3.98 -3.51
C PHE A 106 6.33 3.52 -4.03
N TYR A 107 5.49 3.06 -3.11
CA TYR A 107 4.09 2.76 -3.34
C TYR A 107 3.23 3.42 -2.26
N GLU A 108 1.99 3.75 -2.63
CA GLU A 108 1.02 4.38 -1.75
C GLU A 108 0.19 3.33 -1.01
N VAL A 109 0.00 3.53 0.29
CA VAL A 109 -0.84 2.68 1.15
C VAL A 109 -1.77 3.56 1.97
N GLU A 110 -3.06 3.25 1.92
CA GLU A 110 -4.02 3.82 2.87
C GLU A 110 -3.91 3.12 4.22
N VAL A 111 -3.67 3.90 5.26
CA VAL A 111 -3.62 3.43 6.64
C VAL A 111 -4.58 4.25 7.49
N ASP A 112 -5.01 3.70 8.62
CA ASP A 112 -5.82 4.45 9.56
C ASP A 112 -5.02 5.63 10.16
N ASP A 113 -5.71 6.70 10.57
CA ASP A 113 -5.09 7.89 11.13
C ASP A 113 -4.23 7.59 12.38
N ASP A 114 -4.64 6.60 13.18
CA ASP A 114 -3.94 6.11 14.38
C ASP A 114 -2.74 5.20 14.07
N TYR A 115 -2.47 4.89 12.79
CA TYR A 115 -1.32 4.09 12.37
C TYR A 115 0.00 4.74 12.82
N LYS A 116 0.74 4.01 13.66
CA LYS A 116 2.14 4.27 14.02
C LYS A 116 3.03 3.28 13.29
N GLU A 117 3.97 3.80 12.52
CA GLU A 117 4.96 3.00 11.82
C GLU A 117 5.98 2.46 12.85
N GLU A 118 5.97 1.13 13.07
CA GLU A 118 6.98 0.50 13.94
C GLU A 118 8.37 0.68 13.30
N GLY A 119 9.25 1.40 13.99
CA GLY A 119 10.62 1.64 13.54
C GLY A 119 10.82 2.90 12.70
N ALA A 120 9.80 3.75 12.51
CA ALA A 120 10.06 5.12 12.08
C ALA A 120 11.00 5.75 13.12
N PRO A 121 12.21 6.22 12.73
CA PRO A 121 12.98 7.04 13.65
C PRO A 121 12.05 8.18 14.03
N LEU A 122 11.83 8.37 15.33
CA LEU A 122 11.26 9.61 15.86
C LEU A 122 11.92 10.70 15.05
N GLN A 123 11.12 11.37 14.21
CA GLN A 123 11.63 12.42 13.36
C GLN A 123 11.84 13.62 14.29
N ASP A 124 12.84 13.51 15.16
CA ASP A 124 13.52 14.62 15.78
C ASP A 124 14.18 15.36 14.61
N GLN A 125 13.37 16.08 13.84
CA GLN A 125 13.88 17.17 13.05
C GLN A 125 14.66 18.01 14.06
N PRO A 126 15.99 18.15 13.92
CA PRO A 126 16.74 18.99 14.83
C PRO A 126 16.10 20.37 14.68
N GLY A 127 15.37 20.80 15.72
CA GLY A 127 14.57 22.01 15.69
C GLY A 127 15.46 23.10 15.16
N GLY A 128 15.21 23.51 13.90
CA GLY A 128 16.16 24.31 13.15
C GLY A 128 16.50 25.53 13.98
N ARG A 129 17.72 25.59 14.50
CA ARG A 129 18.14 26.68 15.40
C ARG A 129 17.97 27.95 14.60
N ARG A 130 16.92 28.72 14.90
CA ARG A 130 16.65 29.99 14.25
C ARG A 130 17.91 30.83 14.41
N ARG A 131 18.62 31.04 13.31
CA ARG A 131 19.76 31.96 13.28
C ARG A 131 19.21 33.33 13.62
N HIS A 132 19.82 33.99 14.61
CA HIS A 132 19.50 35.36 14.93
C HIS A 132 19.65 36.19 13.65
N ARG A 133 18.55 36.80 13.19
CA ARG A 133 18.57 37.76 12.08
C ARG A 133 18.70 39.15 12.70
N PRO A 134 19.85 39.83 12.57
CA PRO A 134 19.94 41.22 12.98
C PRO A 134 18.88 42.02 12.20
N GLY A 135 18.00 42.72 12.91
CA GLY A 135 16.97 43.58 12.30
C GLY A 135 15.51 43.13 12.42
N VAL A 136 15.21 41.95 12.97
CA VAL A 136 13.81 41.53 13.21
C VAL A 136 13.37 41.99 14.62
N ILE A 137 12.80 43.19 14.69
CA ILE A 137 12.18 43.71 15.91
C ILE A 137 10.76 43.16 15.98
N LYS A 138 10.46 42.28 16.94
CA LYS A 138 9.08 41.94 17.27
C LYS A 138 8.57 42.93 18.32
N THR A 139 7.62 43.76 17.93
CA THR A 139 6.86 44.62 18.84
C THR A 139 5.76 43.80 19.49
N GLN A 140 6.02 43.23 20.68
CA GLN A 140 4.93 42.89 21.58
C GLN A 140 4.55 44.16 22.36
N ALA A 141 3.32 44.62 22.16
CA ALA A 141 2.69 45.68 22.95
C ALA A 141 3.48 47.00 23.07
N GLY A 142 4.02 47.51 21.95
CA GLY A 142 4.43 48.92 21.86
C GLY A 142 5.74 49.30 22.54
N GLN A 143 6.57 48.37 23.02
CA GLN A 143 7.92 48.68 23.49
C GLN A 143 8.99 47.96 22.67
N THR A 144 9.87 48.74 22.05
CA THR A 144 11.08 48.27 21.38
C THR A 144 12.21 48.17 22.41
N LYS A 145 12.57 46.95 22.84
CA LYS A 145 13.83 46.72 23.57
C LYS A 145 14.89 46.21 22.60
N LYS A 146 16.03 46.91 22.53
CA LYS A 146 17.25 46.38 21.92
C LYS A 146 17.78 45.26 22.82
N LEU A 147 17.88 44.05 22.29
CA LEU A 147 18.74 43.03 22.90
C LEU A 147 20.18 43.41 22.56
N ASN A 148 20.98 43.69 23.59
CA ASN A 148 22.45 43.69 23.49
C ASN A 148 22.96 42.26 23.60
#